data_AF-A0A537I3J0-F1
#
_entry.id   AF-A0A537I3J0-F1
#
_cell.length_a   1.000
_cell.length_b   1.000
_cell.length_c   1.000
_cell.angle_alpha   90.00
_cell.angle_beta   90.00
_cell.angle_gamma   90.00
#
_symmetry.space_group_name_H-M   'P 1'
#
loop_
_entity.id
_entity.type
_entity.pdbx_description
1 polymer ?
#
loop_
_entity_poly.entity_id
_entity_poly.type
_entity_poly.pdbx_seq_one_letter_code
_entity_poly.pdbx_strand_id
1 'polypeptide(L)' 'MQKFITILFINLTLLGCSNSDKVYICNGPRSEAYHKSSHCQGLRKCSTEIEATDIATAKEKNRRACGYCYK' A
#
# COMPACT_ATOMS: atom_id res chain seq x y z
N MET A 1 54.51 5.09 2.52
CA MET A 1 53.50 4.98 3.60
C MET A 1 52.15 5.34 3.01
N GLN A 2 51.40 4.34 2.56
CA GLN A 2 50.27 4.46 1.64
C GLN A 2 49.06 3.73 2.23
N LYS A 3 48.49 4.22 3.34
CA LYS A 3 47.34 3.58 3.98
C LYS A 3 46.50 4.55 4.81
N PHE A 4 46.09 5.72 4.29
CA PHE A 4 45.26 6.63 5.11
C PHE A 4 44.20 7.46 4.37
N ILE A 5 43.80 7.14 3.14
CA ILE A 5 42.77 7.94 2.43
C ILE A 5 41.75 7.04 1.71
N THR A 6 41.15 6.10 2.42
CA THR A 6 40.05 5.27 1.88
C THR A 6 38.82 5.30 2.77
N ILE A 7 38.48 6.47 3.33
CA ILE A 7 37.26 6.63 4.14
C ILE A 7 36.65 8.00 3.85
N LEU A 8 36.15 8.19 2.63
CA LEU A 8 35.32 9.34 2.31
C LEU A 8 34.13 8.87 1.46
N PHE A 9 32.93 9.03 2.02
CA PHE A 9 31.62 8.89 1.38
C PHE A 9 31.15 7.48 0.94
N ILE A 10 31.09 6.52 1.87
CA ILE A 10 30.01 5.52 1.84
C ILE A 10 28.83 6.10 2.65
N ASN A 11 28.16 7.08 2.07
CA ASN A 11 26.86 7.56 2.55
C ASN A 11 25.96 7.68 1.32
N LEU A 12 25.38 6.57 0.89
CA LEU A 12 24.20 6.61 0.03
C LEU A 12 23.25 5.50 0.46
N THR A 13 22.59 5.82 1.57
CA THR A 13 21.19 5.58 1.89
C THR A 13 20.61 4.22 1.49
N LEU A 14 20.34 3.42 2.53
CA LEU A 14 19.41 2.31 2.49
C LEU A 14 18.12 2.77 1.79
N LEU A 15 17.78 2.14 0.66
CA LEU A 15 16.41 2.14 0.17
C LEU A 15 15.57 1.41 1.22
N GLY A 16 14.88 2.18 2.06
CA GLY A 16 13.93 1.64 3.03
C GLY A 16 12.79 0.97 2.28
N CYS A 17 12.67 -0.34 2.41
CA CYS A 17 11.45 -1.05 2.05
C CYS A 17 10.33 -0.54 2.98
N SER A 18 9.47 0.35 2.48
CA SER A 18 8.22 0.67 3.18
C SER A 18 7.38 -0.61 3.16
N ASN A 19 7.21 -1.25 4.33
CA ASN A 19 6.18 -2.26 4.52
C ASN A 19 4.83 -1.55 4.39
N SER A 20 4.37 -1.40 3.16
CA SER A 20 3.06 -0.84 2.89
C SER A 20 2.03 -1.91 3.23
N ASP A 21 1.11 -1.56 4.12
CA ASP A 21 0.05 -2.48 4.50
C ASP A 21 -0.74 -2.85 3.24
N LYS A 22 -0.74 -4.15 2.91
CA LYS A 22 -1.54 -4.68 1.81
C LYS A 22 -3.01 -4.50 2.16
N VAL A 23 -3.74 -3.88 1.24
CA VAL A 23 -5.19 -3.69 1.29
C VAL A 23 -5.84 -4.21 0.02
N TYR A 24 -7.16 -4.32 0.04
CA TYR A 24 -7.95 -4.84 -1.05
C TYR A 24 -8.92 -3.76 -1.54
N ILE A 25 -9.04 -3.59 -2.85
CA ILE A 25 -9.97 -2.64 -3.48
C ILE A 25 -10.86 -3.38 -4.49
N CYS A 26 -12.09 -2.92 -4.66
CA CYS A 26 -12.93 -3.32 -5.79
C CYS A 26 -12.70 -2.34 -6.95
N ASN A 27 -12.52 -2.84 -8.17
CA ASN A 27 -12.28 -2.02 -9.38
C ASN A 27 -13.55 -1.49 -10.06
N GLY A 28 -14.73 -1.75 -9.48
CA GLY A 28 -15.98 -1.20 -9.96
C GLY A 28 -16.01 0.34 -9.94
N PRO A 29 -16.72 0.98 -10.87
CA PRO A 29 -16.75 2.44 -11.02
C PRO A 29 -17.32 3.18 -9.81
N ARG A 30 -18.11 2.49 -8.97
CA ARG A 30 -18.71 3.04 -7.73
C ARG A 30 -17.99 2.62 -6.46
N SER A 31 -16.80 2.03 -6.59
CA SER A 31 -16.05 1.59 -5.41
C SER A 31 -15.32 2.78 -4.80
N GLU A 32 -15.55 3.02 -3.51
CA GLU A 32 -15.04 4.21 -2.81
C GLU A 32 -14.02 3.86 -1.73
N ALA A 33 -13.84 2.58 -1.40
CA ALA A 33 -13.13 2.19 -0.20
C ALA A 33 -12.06 1.11 -0.42
N TYR A 34 -11.05 1.13 0.44
CA TYR A 34 -10.09 0.04 0.61
C TYR A 34 -10.36 -0.76 1.88
N HIS A 35 -10.01 -2.04 1.85
CA HIS A 35 -10.42 -3.04 2.84
C HIS A 35 -9.20 -3.78 3.40
N LYS A 36 -9.21 -4.13 4.70
CA LYS A 36 -8.13 -4.93 5.33
C LYS A 36 -8.06 -6.38 4.83
N SER A 37 -9.16 -6.89 4.25
CA SER A 37 -9.29 -8.28 3.80
C SER A 37 -10.15 -8.34 2.55
N SER A 38 -9.82 -9.27 1.64
CA SER A 38 -10.62 -9.60 0.45
C SER A 38 -12.01 -10.12 0.79
N HIS A 39 -12.24 -10.60 2.01
CA HIS A 39 -13.52 -11.12 2.49
C HIS A 39 -14.34 -10.09 3.28
N CYS A 40 -13.96 -8.81 3.24
CA CYS A 40 -14.68 -7.76 3.96
C CYS A 40 -16.17 -7.71 3.55
N GLN A 41 -17.07 -7.48 4.51
CA GLN A 41 -18.50 -7.33 4.25
C GLN A 41 -18.81 -6.27 3.17
N GLY A 42 -18.00 -5.20 3.12
CA GLY A 42 -18.10 -4.16 2.10
C GLY A 42 -17.78 -4.62 0.66
N LEU A 43 -17.07 -5.73 0.49
CA LEU A 43 -16.72 -6.31 -0.82
C LEU A 43 -17.74 -7.34 -1.33
N ARG A 44 -18.72 -7.76 -0.50
CA ARG A 44 -19.72 -8.78 -0.89
C ARG A 44 -20.53 -8.44 -2.14
N LYS A 45 -20.67 -7.15 -2.45
CA LYS A 45 -21.39 -6.65 -3.63
C LYS A 45 -20.44 -6.19 -4.75
N CYS A 46 -19.14 -6.42 -4.63
CA CYS A 46 -18.22 -6.14 -5.72
C CYS A 46 -18.61 -7.00 -6.92
N SER A 47 -18.93 -6.35 -8.04
CA SER A 47 -19.34 -7.01 -9.29
C SER A 47 -18.18 -7.15 -10.28
N THR A 48 -16.96 -6.83 -9.85
CA THR A 48 -15.72 -6.85 -10.64
C THR A 48 -14.64 -7.59 -9.86
N GLU A 49 -13.40 -7.53 -10.34
CA GLU A 49 -12.24 -8.04 -9.63
C GLU A 49 -11.96 -7.27 -8.33
N ILE A 50 -11.50 -8.03 -7.32
CA ILE A 50 -10.91 -7.51 -6.08
C ILE A 50 -9.40 -7.55 -6.26
N GLU A 51 -8.77 -6.38 -6.28
CA GLU A 51 -7.33 -6.22 -6.44
C GLU A 51 -6.67 -6.01 -5.07
N ALA A 52 -5.51 -6.65 -4.85
CA ALA A 52 -4.66 -6.37 -3.71
C ALA A 52 -3.63 -5.29 -4.08
N THR A 53 -3.61 -4.21 -3.31
CA THR A 53 -2.75 -3.04 -3.53
C THR A 53 -2.24 -2.52 -2.18
N ASP A 54 -1.45 -1.46 -2.18
CA ASP A 54 -1.03 -0.78 -0.96
C ASP A 54 -1.94 0.39 -0.59
N ILE A 55 -1.88 0.84 0.67
CA ILE A 55 -2.68 1.97 1.15
C ILE A 55 -2.40 3.28 0.38
N ALA A 56 -1.17 3.53 -0.04
CA ALA A 56 -0.83 4.77 -0.74
C ALA A 56 -1.50 4.81 -2.11
N THR A 57 -1.35 3.74 -2.90
CA THR A 57 -2.03 3.55 -4.18
C THR A 57 -3.56 3.62 -4.04
N ALA A 58 -4.13 3.04 -2.97
CA ALA A 58 -5.57 3.15 -2.72
C ALA A 58 -5.99 4.60 -2.45
N LYS A 59 -5.21 5.37 -1.68
CA LYS A 59 -5.46 6.79 -1.41
C LYS A 59 -5.32 7.65 -2.65
N GLU A 60 -4.31 7.39 -3.49
CA GLU A 60 -4.13 8.07 -4.79
C GLU A 60 -5.33 7.85 -5.72
N LYS A 61 -5.94 6.65 -5.67
CA LYS A 61 -7.21 6.34 -6.35
C LYS A 61 -8.46 6.94 -5.66
N ASN A 62 -8.28 7.89 -4.75
CA ASN A 62 -9.34 8.52 -3.94
C ASN A 62 -10.19 7.52 -3.14
N ARG A 63 -9.61 6.39 -2.71
CA ARG A 63 -10.31 5.41 -1.88
C ARG A 63 -10.14 5.74 -0.40
N ARG A 64 -11.24 5.72 0.35
CA ARG A 64 -11.28 5.92 1.80
C ARG A 64 -11.19 4.60 2.57
N ALA A 65 -10.91 4.65 3.87
CA ALA A 65 -10.96 3.46 4.71
C ALA A 65 -12.39 2.89 4.76
N CYS A 66 -12.54 1.57 4.64
CA CYS A 66 -13.84 0.93 4.75
C CYS A 66 -14.39 0.98 6.18
N GLY A 67 -15.57 1.55 6.36
CA GLY A 67 -16.25 1.62 7.65
C GLY A 67 -16.76 0.29 8.23
N TYR A 68 -16.53 -0.86 7.58
CA TYR A 68 -16.81 -2.17 8.16
C TYR A 68 -15.59 -2.80 8.81
N CYS A 69 -14.40 -2.67 8.21
CA CYS A 69 -13.17 -3.30 8.70
C CYS A 69 -12.15 -2.33 9.35
N TYR A 70 -12.37 -1.02 9.24
CA TYR A 70 -11.58 0.03 9.89
C TYR A 70 -12.35 0.78 11.00
N LYS A 71 -13.39 0.15 11.57
CA LYS A 71 -13.99 0.61 12.82
C LYS A 71 -13.08 0.34 14.02
#